data_AF-A0A1M6Q0A6-F1
#
_entry.id   AF-A0A1M6Q0A6-F1
#
_cell.length_a   1.000
_cell.length_b   1.000
_cell.length_c   1.000
_cell.angle_alpha   90.00
_cell.angle_beta   90.00
_cell.angle_gamma   90.00
#
_symmetry.space_group_name_H-M   'P 1'
#
loop_
_entity.id
_entity.type
_entity.pdbx_description
1 polymer ?
#
loop_
_entity_poly.entity_id
_entity_poly.type
_entity_poly.pdbx_seq_one_letter_code
_entity_poly.pdbx_strand_id
1 'polypeptide(L)'
;MSDDKLPAPLFAHPEPGGRLTLPYAAQLIGLVVPDSTDPTTQLRRHVAERLVQTRSGPGGAKGIWLAWSDVLAAAALRVARAAGAEADAIQAASRALYAWGPDHPASRQSHHPVTHAIFAANDGTEWVLHLNRRVHPQTAARRVDACASSALEPFLPDGISDDGFEVESVLAVRLTPLARRLKALAEADTTATEH
;
A
#
# COMPACT_ATOMS: atom_id res chain seq x y z
N MET A 1 13.99 -21.20 -30.16
CA MET A 1 12.83 -20.73 -29.39
C MET A 1 13.39 -20.10 -28.13
N SER A 2 13.49 -18.77 -28.11
CA SER A 2 13.85 -18.04 -26.91
C SER A 2 12.75 -18.27 -25.89
N ASP A 3 13.11 -18.82 -24.73
CA ASP A 3 12.26 -18.77 -23.54
C ASP A 3 12.04 -17.29 -23.22
N ASP A 4 10.96 -16.73 -23.78
CA ASP A 4 10.36 -15.48 -23.31
C ASP A 4 9.86 -15.76 -21.89
N LYS A 5 10.81 -15.73 -20.95
CA LYS A 5 10.50 -15.67 -19.53
C LYS A 5 9.65 -14.43 -19.36
N LEU A 6 8.35 -14.64 -19.17
CA LEU A 6 7.43 -13.63 -18.70
C LEU A 6 8.16 -12.83 -17.60
N PRO A 7 8.14 -11.49 -17.65
CA PRO A 7 8.82 -10.70 -16.63
C PRO A 7 8.37 -11.22 -15.28
N ALA A 8 9.34 -11.46 -14.39
CA ALA A 8 9.04 -11.92 -13.04
C ALA A 8 7.92 -11.01 -12.49
N PRO A 9 6.84 -11.58 -11.93
CA PRO A 9 5.76 -10.74 -11.44
C PRO A 9 6.37 -9.71 -10.49
N LEU A 10 6.01 -8.44 -10.66
CA LEU A 10 6.52 -7.28 -9.91
C LEU A 10 6.51 -7.46 -8.37
N PHE A 11 5.87 -8.52 -7.88
CA PHE A 11 5.59 -8.83 -6.48
C PHE A 11 6.17 -10.18 -6.02
N ALA A 12 7.21 -10.70 -6.70
CA ALA A 12 7.85 -11.98 -6.35
C ALA A 12 8.82 -11.90 -5.15
N HIS A 13 8.98 -10.73 -4.54
CA HIS A 13 9.94 -10.55 -3.44
C HIS A 13 9.42 -11.20 -2.14
N PRO A 14 10.28 -11.92 -1.42
CA PRO A 14 9.96 -12.34 -0.06
C PRO A 14 9.79 -11.11 0.81
N GLU A 15 8.62 -10.99 1.41
CA GLU A 15 8.32 -9.96 2.40
C GLU A 15 8.78 -10.43 3.79
N PRO A 16 9.29 -9.52 4.63
CA PRO A 16 9.71 -9.86 5.97
C PRO A 16 8.51 -10.15 6.88
N GLY A 17 8.75 -11.01 7.87
CA GLY A 17 7.74 -11.48 8.82
C GLY A 17 6.94 -12.68 8.33
N GLY A 18 6.03 -13.16 9.19
CA GLY A 18 5.18 -14.31 8.91
C GLY A 18 4.08 -14.05 7.87
N ARG A 19 3.55 -15.14 7.29
CA ARG A 19 2.33 -15.10 6.47
C ARG A 19 1.11 -15.04 7.39
N LEU A 20 0.19 -14.13 7.10
CA LEU A 20 -1.03 -13.89 7.86
C LEU A 20 -2.22 -14.49 7.11
N THR A 21 -3.14 -15.12 7.84
CA THR A 21 -4.43 -15.53 7.26
C THR A 21 -5.33 -14.31 7.09
N LEU A 22 -6.28 -14.36 6.16
CA LEU A 22 -7.24 -13.26 5.96
C LEU A 22 -7.98 -12.85 7.25
N PRO A 23 -8.50 -13.77 8.10
CA PRO A 23 -9.14 -13.38 9.36
C PRO A 23 -8.21 -12.62 10.29
N TYR A 24 -6.97 -13.08 10.44
CA TYR A 24 -6.00 -12.41 11.31
C TYR A 24 -5.58 -11.05 10.76
N ALA A 25 -5.31 -10.96 9.46
CA ALA A 25 -5.05 -9.68 8.79
C ALA A 25 -6.21 -8.69 8.96
N ALA A 26 -7.47 -9.14 8.83
CA ALA A 26 -8.63 -8.29 9.03
C ALA A 26 -8.74 -7.78 10.48
N GLN A 27 -8.46 -8.63 11.48
CA GLN A 27 -8.40 -8.20 12.87
C GLN A 27 -7.35 -7.10 13.07
N LEU A 28 -6.14 -7.28 12.54
CA LEU A 28 -5.07 -6.29 12.62
C LEU A 28 -5.48 -4.96 11.96
N ILE A 29 -6.12 -5.00 10.79
CA ILE A 29 -6.64 -3.79 10.13
C ILE A 29 -7.64 -3.06 11.03
N GLY A 30 -8.58 -3.77 11.66
CA GLY A 30 -9.57 -3.17 12.57
C GLY A 30 -8.93 -2.56 13.82
N LEU A 31 -7.80 -3.11 14.29
CA LEU A 31 -7.02 -2.52 15.37
C LEU A 31 -6.25 -1.28 14.91
N VAL A 32 -5.71 -1.28 13.69
CA VAL A 32 -4.93 -0.15 13.16
C VAL A 32 -5.83 1.04 12.80
N VAL A 33 -6.95 0.77 12.10
CA VAL A 33 -7.93 1.76 11.62
C VAL A 33 -9.29 1.47 12.26
N PRO A 34 -9.53 1.97 13.49
CA PRO A 34 -10.81 1.77 14.16
C PRO A 34 -11.88 2.65 13.52
N ASP A 35 -12.76 2.04 12.73
CA ASP A 35 -14.01 2.66 12.26
C ASP A 35 -15.15 1.62 12.25
N SER A 36 -16.37 2.05 11.92
CA SER A 36 -17.57 1.22 11.99
C SER A 36 -17.67 0.14 10.90
N THR A 37 -16.76 0.11 9.93
CA THR A 37 -16.84 -0.83 8.81
C THR A 37 -16.20 -2.16 9.16
N ASP A 38 -16.84 -3.27 8.77
CA ASP A 38 -16.27 -4.61 8.95
C ASP A 38 -14.94 -4.76 8.16
N PRO A 39 -13.79 -4.91 8.86
CA PRO A 39 -12.50 -5.06 8.19
C PRO A 39 -12.40 -6.36 7.39
N THR A 40 -13.15 -7.40 7.75
CA THR A 40 -13.12 -8.67 7.02
C THR A 40 -13.76 -8.53 5.65
N THR A 41 -14.97 -7.96 5.60
CA THR A 41 -15.68 -7.71 4.33
C THR A 41 -14.90 -6.75 3.44
N GLN A 42 -14.33 -5.67 3.99
CA GLN A 42 -13.51 -4.75 3.22
C GLN A 42 -12.24 -5.41 2.67
N LEU A 43 -11.51 -6.18 3.48
CA LEU A 43 -10.29 -6.84 3.02
C LEU A 43 -10.58 -7.87 1.92
N ARG A 44 -11.66 -8.65 2.05
CA ARG A 44 -12.12 -9.56 0.97
C ARG A 44 -12.42 -8.81 -0.32
N ARG A 45 -13.07 -7.65 -0.21
CA ARG A 45 -13.36 -6.79 -1.37
C ARG A 45 -12.06 -6.29 -2.01
N HIS A 46 -11.10 -5.80 -1.23
CA HIS A 46 -9.80 -5.36 -1.75
C HIS A 46 -9.03 -6.47 -2.47
N VAL A 47 -9.06 -7.69 -1.93
CA VAL A 47 -8.46 -8.86 -2.59
C VAL A 47 -9.19 -9.19 -3.91
N ALA A 48 -10.52 -9.23 -3.89
CA ALA A 48 -11.32 -9.53 -5.08
C ALA A 48 -11.13 -8.48 -6.20
N GLU A 49 -11.03 -7.21 -5.84
CA GLU A 49 -10.76 -6.07 -6.75
C GLU A 49 -9.27 -5.99 -7.16
N ARG A 50 -8.42 -6.92 -6.70
CA ARG A 50 -6.96 -6.92 -6.91
C ARG A 50 -6.25 -5.65 -6.43
N LEU A 51 -6.85 -4.97 -5.44
CA LEU A 51 -6.28 -3.79 -4.79
C LEU A 51 -5.21 -4.17 -3.75
N VAL A 52 -5.31 -5.37 -3.17
CA VAL A 52 -4.34 -5.93 -2.21
C VAL A 52 -3.86 -7.26 -2.74
N GLN A 53 -2.55 -7.50 -2.67
CA GLN A 53 -1.94 -8.71 -3.20
C GLN A 53 -2.16 -9.89 -2.25
N THR A 54 -2.32 -11.08 -2.83
CA THR A 54 -2.37 -12.34 -2.08
C THR A 54 -1.10 -13.13 -2.28
N ARG A 55 -0.73 -13.94 -1.30
CA ARG A 55 0.51 -14.69 -1.26
C ARG A 55 0.26 -16.19 -1.20
N SER A 56 1.28 -16.97 -1.55
CA SER A 56 1.25 -18.42 -1.36
C SER A 56 1.36 -18.76 0.13
N GLY A 57 0.55 -19.73 0.57
CA GLY A 57 0.56 -20.23 1.94
C GLY A 57 1.81 -21.08 2.26
N PRO A 58 2.15 -21.23 3.55
CA PRO A 58 3.19 -22.14 3.99
C PRO A 58 2.90 -23.56 3.50
N GLY A 59 3.91 -24.24 2.93
CA GLY A 59 3.76 -25.62 2.44
C GLY A 59 2.68 -25.82 1.37
N GLY A 60 2.30 -24.77 0.63
CA GLY A 60 1.23 -24.85 -0.38
C GLY A 60 -0.18 -24.84 0.20
N ALA A 61 -0.35 -24.41 1.45
CA ALA A 61 -1.64 -24.32 2.10
C ALA A 61 -2.64 -23.49 1.28
N LYS A 62 -3.85 -24.04 1.09
CA LYS A 62 -4.96 -23.35 0.41
C LYS A 62 -5.49 -22.21 1.28
N GLY A 63 -5.80 -21.08 0.67
CA GLY A 63 -6.38 -19.92 1.35
C GLY A 63 -5.80 -18.60 0.86
N ILE A 64 -6.34 -17.50 1.40
CA ILE A 64 -5.79 -16.16 1.17
C ILE A 64 -4.77 -15.89 2.28
N TRP A 65 -3.52 -15.74 1.86
CA TRP A 65 -2.41 -15.37 2.73
C TRP A 65 -1.90 -13.99 2.37
N LEU A 66 -1.53 -13.24 3.40
CA LEU A 66 -1.10 -11.85 3.29
C LEU A 66 0.23 -11.66 4.04
N ALA A 67 0.98 -10.62 3.69
CA ALA A 67 2.12 -10.12 4.44
C ALA A 67 1.73 -8.90 5.28
N TRP A 68 2.62 -8.46 6.17
CA TRP A 68 2.45 -7.22 6.95
C TRP A 68 2.30 -5.98 6.07
N SER A 69 3.02 -5.93 4.94
CA SER A 69 2.88 -4.87 3.94
C SER A 69 1.48 -4.86 3.31
N ASP A 70 0.90 -6.03 3.03
CA ASP A 70 -0.45 -6.14 2.48
C ASP A 70 -1.50 -5.62 3.50
N VAL A 71 -1.25 -5.81 4.81
CA VAL A 71 -2.07 -5.24 5.91
C VAL A 71 -1.99 -3.72 5.94
N LEU A 72 -0.79 -3.15 5.89
CA LEU A 72 -0.61 -1.69 5.88
C LEU A 72 -1.22 -1.06 4.61
N ALA A 73 -1.06 -1.69 3.46
CA ALA A 73 -1.68 -1.24 2.22
C ALA A 73 -3.22 -1.25 2.34
N ALA A 74 -3.82 -2.32 2.86
CA ALA A 74 -5.26 -2.39 3.09
C ALA A 74 -5.75 -1.32 4.07
N ALA A 75 -5.01 -1.07 5.16
CA ALA A 75 -5.30 0.00 6.11
C ALA A 75 -5.26 1.39 5.44
N ALA A 76 -4.24 1.66 4.61
CA ALA A 76 -4.13 2.93 3.89
C ALA A 76 -5.28 3.13 2.89
N LEU A 77 -5.67 2.10 2.15
CA LEU A 77 -6.80 2.15 1.23
C LEU A 77 -8.13 2.38 1.97
N ARG A 78 -8.30 1.78 3.15
CA ARG A 78 -9.45 2.02 4.01
C ARG A 78 -9.53 3.47 4.46
N VAL A 79 -8.42 4.05 4.92
CA VAL A 79 -8.34 5.47 5.28
C VAL A 79 -8.64 6.37 4.08
N ALA A 80 -8.08 6.07 2.91
CA ALA A 80 -8.34 6.84 1.69
C ALA A 80 -9.85 6.81 1.32
N ARG A 81 -10.50 5.64 1.39
CA ARG A 81 -11.94 5.51 1.14
C ARG A 81 -12.77 6.29 2.15
N ALA A 82 -12.43 6.20 3.44
CA ALA A 82 -13.11 6.95 4.50
C ALA A 82 -12.95 8.47 4.32
N ALA A 83 -11.84 8.93 3.72
CA ALA A 83 -11.58 10.31 3.37
C ALA A 83 -12.23 10.75 2.03
N GLY A 84 -13.02 9.89 1.39
CA GLY A 84 -13.78 10.22 0.17
C GLY A 84 -13.05 9.95 -1.15
N ALA A 85 -11.97 9.18 -1.16
CA ALA A 85 -11.30 8.79 -2.40
C ALA A 85 -12.24 7.99 -3.33
N GLU A 86 -12.36 8.46 -4.58
CA GLU A 86 -13.12 7.80 -5.64
C GLU A 86 -12.46 6.48 -6.08
N ALA A 87 -13.18 5.64 -6.84
CA ALA A 87 -12.74 4.29 -7.17
C ALA A 87 -11.45 4.25 -8.02
N ASP A 88 -11.30 5.20 -8.94
CA ASP A 88 -10.09 5.41 -9.76
C ASP A 88 -8.90 5.84 -8.90
N ALA A 89 -9.12 6.74 -7.94
CA ALA A 89 -8.11 7.15 -6.97
C ALA A 89 -7.67 5.99 -6.07
N ILE A 90 -8.59 5.10 -5.68
CA ILE A 90 -8.25 3.89 -4.92
C ILE A 90 -7.43 2.89 -5.76
N GLN A 91 -7.70 2.78 -7.06
CA GLN A 91 -6.88 1.97 -7.96
C GLN A 91 -5.48 2.56 -8.12
N ALA A 92 -5.37 3.88 -8.29
CA ALA A 92 -4.09 4.58 -8.35
C ALA A 92 -3.31 4.43 -7.01
N ALA A 93 -4.00 4.58 -5.88
CA ALA A 93 -3.46 4.36 -4.53
C ALA A 93 -2.87 2.96 -4.37
N SER A 94 -3.64 1.92 -4.72
CA SER A 94 -3.18 0.54 -4.69
C SER A 94 -1.91 0.39 -5.52
N ARG A 95 -1.92 0.85 -6.78
CA ARG A 95 -0.73 0.80 -7.63
C ARG A 95 0.46 1.50 -6.99
N ALA A 96 0.30 2.70 -6.43
CA ALA A 96 1.38 3.45 -5.79
C ALA A 96 1.96 2.75 -4.55
N LEU A 97 1.12 2.14 -3.72
CA LEU A 97 1.54 1.36 -2.55
C LEU A 97 2.38 0.14 -2.95
N TYR A 98 2.17 -0.40 -4.15
CA TYR A 98 2.92 -1.53 -4.69
C TYR A 98 3.90 -1.14 -5.81
N ALA A 99 3.97 0.12 -6.22
CA ALA A 99 4.72 0.54 -7.39
C ALA A 99 6.22 0.49 -7.12
N TRP A 100 6.93 -0.07 -8.10
CA TRP A 100 8.37 0.05 -8.21
C TRP A 100 8.69 1.05 -9.31
N GLY A 101 9.50 2.06 -8.98
CA GLY A 101 10.36 2.69 -9.97
C GLY A 101 11.59 1.79 -10.16
N PRO A 102 11.85 1.22 -11.36
CA PRO A 102 13.04 0.40 -11.61
C PRO A 102 14.35 1.16 -11.28
N ASP A 103 14.31 2.49 -11.34
CA ASP A 103 15.46 3.36 -11.13
C ASP A 103 15.65 3.85 -9.68
N HIS A 104 14.77 3.46 -8.74
CA HIS A 104 14.87 3.95 -7.36
C HIS A 104 16.01 3.25 -6.60
N PRO A 105 16.99 3.96 -6.01
CA PRO A 105 18.16 3.33 -5.36
C PRO A 105 17.81 2.31 -4.25
N ALA A 106 16.67 2.48 -3.56
CA ALA A 106 16.17 1.54 -2.56
C ALA A 106 15.67 0.19 -3.14
N SER A 107 15.38 0.12 -4.46
CA SER A 107 14.96 -1.11 -5.15
C SER A 107 16.02 -2.21 -5.10
N ARG A 108 17.29 -1.84 -4.91
CA ARG A 108 18.44 -2.76 -4.88
C ARG A 108 18.69 -3.39 -3.51
N GLN A 109 18.02 -2.94 -2.45
CA GLN A 109 18.40 -3.26 -1.07
C GLN A 109 17.27 -3.73 -0.14
N SER A 110 16.20 -4.32 -0.69
CA SER A 110 15.13 -5.05 0.02
C SER A 110 13.90 -4.22 0.45
N HIS A 111 12.77 -4.64 -0.13
CA HIS A 111 11.37 -4.42 0.27
C HIS A 111 10.56 -3.27 -0.39
N HIS A 112 9.22 -3.43 -0.45
CA HIS A 112 8.28 -2.46 -1.05
C HIS A 112 8.25 -1.11 -0.31
N PRO A 113 7.82 0.02 -0.92
CA PRO A 113 7.69 1.32 -0.21
C PRO A 113 6.85 1.23 1.07
N VAL A 114 5.77 0.44 1.04
CA VAL A 114 4.95 0.15 2.21
C VAL A 114 5.75 -0.59 3.28
N THR A 115 6.62 -1.51 2.88
CA THR A 115 7.50 -2.24 3.79
C THR A 115 8.59 -1.31 4.36
N HIS A 116 9.12 -0.40 3.57
CA HIS A 116 9.99 0.68 4.07
C HIS A 116 9.27 1.54 5.10
N ALA A 117 8.01 1.91 4.88
CA ALA A 117 7.23 2.65 5.86
C ALA A 117 7.09 1.87 7.20
N ILE A 118 6.95 0.53 7.15
CA ILE A 118 6.93 -0.33 8.35
C ILE A 118 8.29 -0.31 9.07
N PHE A 119 9.39 -0.47 8.35
CA PHE A 119 10.73 -0.50 8.97
C PHE A 119 11.17 0.86 9.49
N ALA A 120 10.96 1.91 8.71
CA ALA A 120 11.29 3.28 9.03
C ALA A 120 10.34 3.91 10.06
N ALA A 121 9.26 3.21 10.45
CA ALA A 121 8.28 3.71 11.41
C ALA A 121 8.92 4.28 12.70
N ASN A 122 10.05 3.71 13.14
CA ASN A 122 10.74 4.10 14.38
C ASN A 122 11.93 5.05 14.18
N ASP A 123 12.37 5.31 12.95
CA ASP A 123 13.56 6.17 12.69
C ASP A 123 13.20 7.66 12.54
N GLY A 124 11.91 7.99 12.60
CA GLY A 124 11.41 9.35 12.47
C GLY A 124 11.05 9.76 11.04
N THR A 125 11.32 8.91 10.04
CA THR A 125 10.93 9.15 8.65
C THR A 125 9.41 9.14 8.50
N GLU A 126 8.87 10.20 7.91
CA GLU A 126 7.44 10.30 7.62
C GLU A 126 7.16 9.78 6.22
N TRP A 127 6.27 8.79 6.11
CA TRP A 127 5.81 8.22 4.86
C TRP A 127 4.35 8.62 4.63
N VAL A 128 4.07 9.07 3.40
CA VAL A 128 2.75 9.52 3.00
C VAL A 128 2.40 8.89 1.65
N LEU A 129 1.17 8.43 1.53
CA LEU A 129 0.53 8.15 0.25
C LEU A 129 -0.20 9.41 -0.21
N HIS A 130 0.31 10.03 -1.27
CA HIS A 130 -0.28 11.18 -1.94
C HIS A 130 -1.18 10.71 -3.08
N LEU A 131 -2.37 11.30 -3.19
CA LEU A 131 -3.34 11.10 -4.25
C LEU A 131 -3.73 12.47 -4.81
N ASN A 132 -3.30 12.75 -6.04
CA ASN A 132 -3.51 14.01 -6.71
C ASN A 132 -4.52 13.81 -7.84
N ARG A 133 -5.70 14.42 -7.69
CA ARG A 133 -6.65 14.53 -8.80
C ARG A 133 -6.25 15.72 -9.64
N ARG A 134 -6.11 15.51 -10.94
CA ARG A 134 -5.73 16.54 -11.90
C ARG A 134 -6.79 16.69 -12.97
N VAL A 135 -6.97 17.93 -13.43
CA VAL A 135 -7.92 18.28 -14.48
C VAL A 135 -7.22 19.11 -15.56
N HIS A 136 -7.51 18.83 -16.81
CA HIS A 136 -7.07 19.66 -17.92
C HIS A 136 -8.07 20.81 -18.10
N PRO A 137 -7.68 22.08 -17.95
CA PRO A 137 -8.62 23.20 -17.87
C PRO A 137 -9.39 23.43 -19.19
N GLN A 138 -8.80 23.06 -20.32
CA GLN A 138 -9.42 23.28 -21.64
C GLN A 138 -10.32 22.12 -22.11
N THR A 139 -10.03 20.88 -21.70
CA THR A 139 -10.72 19.68 -22.20
C THR A 139 -11.59 19.03 -21.12
N ALA A 140 -11.48 19.50 -19.88
CA ALA A 140 -12.06 18.89 -18.68
C ALA A 140 -11.65 17.42 -18.46
N ALA A 141 -10.60 16.94 -19.15
CA ALA A 141 -10.07 15.59 -18.94
C ALA A 141 -9.56 15.46 -17.50
N ARG A 142 -9.78 14.31 -16.88
CA ARG A 142 -9.40 14.02 -15.48
C ARG A 142 -8.40 12.89 -15.41
N ARG A 143 -7.48 13.00 -14.46
CA ARG A 143 -6.47 11.98 -14.15
C ARG A 143 -6.26 11.92 -12.65
N VAL A 144 -5.88 10.74 -12.14
CA VAL A 144 -5.38 10.59 -10.77
C VAL A 144 -3.94 10.11 -10.81
N ASP A 145 -3.07 10.85 -10.14
CA ASP A 145 -1.70 10.46 -9.85
C ASP A 145 -1.59 10.04 -8.39
N ALA A 146 -0.77 9.02 -8.12
CA ALA A 146 -0.59 8.49 -6.78
C ALA A 146 0.88 8.15 -6.53
N CYS A 147 1.37 8.45 -5.34
CA CYS A 147 2.75 8.16 -4.95
C CYS A 147 2.85 7.89 -3.45
N ALA A 148 3.57 6.85 -3.05
CA ALA A 148 3.98 6.64 -1.68
C ALA A 148 5.44 7.11 -1.54
N SER A 149 5.68 8.15 -0.73
CA SER A 149 7.01 8.74 -0.58
C SER A 149 7.30 9.12 0.88
N SER A 150 8.59 9.31 1.18
CA SER A 150 9.05 9.86 2.46
C SER A 150 9.03 11.39 2.51
N ALA A 151 8.53 12.05 1.45
CA ALA A 151 8.40 13.49 1.38
C ALA A 151 6.98 13.92 1.80
N LEU A 152 6.90 14.89 2.70
CA LEU A 152 5.63 15.50 3.14
C LEU A 152 5.02 16.41 2.07
N GLU A 153 5.83 16.90 1.13
CA GLU A 153 5.37 17.79 0.06
C GLU A 153 4.56 17.02 -0.99
N PRO A 154 3.53 17.64 -1.60
CA PRO A 154 2.79 17.04 -2.69
C PRO A 154 3.73 16.56 -3.78
N PHE A 155 3.64 15.27 -4.12
CA PHE A 155 4.45 14.72 -5.20
C PHE A 155 3.93 15.22 -6.55
N LEU A 156 4.70 16.09 -7.20
CA LEU A 156 4.63 16.29 -8.63
C LEU A 156 5.64 15.33 -9.24
N PRO A 157 5.24 14.30 -10.03
CA PRO A 157 6.20 13.42 -10.66
C PRO A 157 7.13 14.22 -11.55
N ASP A 158 8.40 14.34 -11.15
CA ASP A 158 9.47 14.82 -12.01
C ASP A 158 9.49 13.95 -13.28
N GLY A 159 9.18 14.56 -14.43
CA GLY A 159 9.32 13.90 -15.74
C GLY A 159 8.02 13.50 -16.45
N ILE A 160 6.84 13.81 -15.93
CA ILE A 160 5.65 13.94 -16.80
C ILE A 160 5.63 15.39 -17.23
N SER A 161 5.93 15.66 -18.50
CA SER A 161 5.69 16.97 -19.10
C SER A 161 4.33 17.47 -18.64
N ASP A 162 4.29 18.70 -18.18
CA ASP A 162 3.08 19.33 -17.70
C ASP A 162 2.13 19.49 -18.91
N ASP A 163 1.40 18.41 -19.25
CA ASP A 163 0.52 18.26 -20.42
C ASP A 163 -0.74 19.15 -20.27
N GLY A 164 -0.63 20.29 -19.61
CA GLY A 164 -1.70 21.22 -19.28
C GLY A 164 -2.61 20.77 -18.13
N PHE A 165 -2.24 19.78 -17.32
CA PHE A 165 -3.07 19.30 -16.22
C PHE A 165 -2.80 20.03 -14.90
N GLU A 166 -3.81 20.68 -14.33
CA GLU A 166 -3.73 21.36 -13.04
C GLU A 166 -4.20 20.45 -11.90
N VAL A 167 -3.68 20.64 -10.68
CA VAL A 167 -4.13 19.89 -9.49
C VAL A 167 -5.47 20.44 -9.02
N GLU A 168 -6.50 19.59 -9.04
CA GLU A 168 -7.86 19.90 -8.58
C GLU A 168 -8.01 19.62 -7.08
N SER A 169 -7.46 18.49 -6.62
CA SER A 169 -7.48 18.12 -5.20
C SER A 169 -6.32 17.20 -4.82
N VAL A 170 -5.93 17.27 -3.54
CA VAL A 170 -4.89 16.44 -2.93
C VAL A 170 -5.48 15.73 -1.73
N LEU A 171 -5.33 14.41 -1.70
CA LEU A 171 -5.60 13.59 -0.53
C LEU A 171 -4.28 12.93 -0.08
N ALA A 172 -3.96 13.08 1.20
CA ALA A 172 -2.75 12.51 1.80
C ALA A 172 -3.13 11.51 2.90
N VAL A 173 -2.64 10.28 2.80
CA VAL A 173 -2.76 9.27 3.85
C VAL A 173 -1.41 9.07 4.50
N ARG A 174 -1.27 9.49 5.76
CA ARG A 174 -0.04 9.27 6.53
C ARG A 174 0.13 7.79 6.82
N LEU A 175 1.17 7.18 6.27
CA LEU A 175 1.48 5.76 6.45
C LEU A 175 2.23 5.53 7.76
N THR A 176 3.06 6.47 8.21
CA THR A 176 3.89 6.30 9.43
C THR A 176 3.08 5.98 10.69
N PRO A 177 1.97 6.67 11.02
CA PRO A 177 1.18 6.31 12.20
C PRO A 177 0.55 4.92 12.11
N LEU A 178 0.09 4.52 10.92
CA LEU A 178 -0.46 3.19 10.67
C LEU A 178 0.63 2.11 10.81
N ALA A 179 1.80 2.39 10.24
CA ALA A 179 2.98 1.53 10.29
C ALA A 179 3.49 1.33 11.73
N ARG A 180 3.59 2.39 12.52
CA ARG A 180 3.96 2.32 13.95
C ARG A 180 3.00 1.45 14.74
N ARG A 181 1.71 1.65 14.54
CA ARG A 181 0.69 0.86 15.24
C ARG A 181 0.74 -0.62 14.85
N LEU A 182 0.92 -0.90 13.57
CA LEU A 182 1.06 -2.26 13.07
C LEU A 182 2.32 -2.93 13.63
N LYS A 183 3.45 -2.21 13.66
CA LYS A 183 4.71 -2.70 14.22
C LYS A 183 4.59 -3.02 15.72
N ALA A 184 3.97 -2.14 16.50
CA ALA A 184 3.72 -2.38 17.91
C ALA A 184 2.85 -3.63 18.16
N LEU A 185 1.86 -3.89 17.30
CA LEU A 185 1.06 -5.12 17.36
C LEU A 185 1.90 -6.37 17.03
N ALA A 186 2.77 -6.29 16.02
CA ALA A 186 3.65 -7.39 15.64
C ALA A 186 4.65 -7.75 16.75
N GLU A 187 5.20 -6.74 17.42
CA GLU A 187 6.12 -6.91 18.56
C GLU A 187 5.41 -7.51 19.79
N ALA A 188 4.17 -7.09 20.07
CA ALA A 188 3.38 -7.66 21.15
C ALA A 188 3.02 -9.15 20.92
N ASP A 189 2.70 -9.53 19.68
CA ASP A 189 2.36 -10.90 19.31
C ASP A 189 3.55 -11.86 19.43
N THR A 190 4.76 -11.38 19.09
CA THR A 190 5.99 -12.16 19.27
C THR A 190 6.28 -12.41 20.75
N THR A 191 6.08 -11.42 21.62
CA THR A 191 6.25 -11.60 23.07
C THR A 191 5.19 -12.51 23.71
N ALA A 192 3.99 -12.63 23.12
CA ALA A 192 2.93 -13.50 23.62
C ALA A 192 3.16 -14.99 23.29
N THR A 193 4.05 -15.30 22.36
CA THR A 193 4.30 -16.68 21.88
C THR A 193 5.50 -17.34 22.60
N GLU A 194 6.19 -16.63 23.50
CA GLU A 194 7.39 -17.10 24.23
C GLU A 194 7.14 -17.52 25.70
N HIS A 195 5.88 -17.79 26.08
CA HIS A 195 5.50 -18.24 27.43
C HIS A 195 4.69 -19.54 27.44
#